data_AF-A0A9N9BHU1-F1
#
_entry.id   AF-A0A9N9BHU1-F1
#
_cell.length_a   1.000
_cell.length_b   1.000
_cell.length_c   1.000
_cell.angle_alpha   90.00
_cell.angle_beta   90.00
_cell.angle_gamma   90.00
#
_symmetry.space_group_name_H-M   'P 1'
#
loop_
_entity.id
_entity.type
_entity.pdbx_description
1 polymer ?
#
loop_
_entity_poly.entity_id
_entity_poly.type
_entity_poly.pdbx_seq_one_letter_code
_entity_poly.pdbx_strand_id
1 'polypeptide(L)'
;MTAINITVANILRRQNACAAIRITWPASNGIQITNGQCYQVSFDVAGAAPNTTIYVTNVDLIDGSGNFVQTQWFGKIDPTAQSSTPYFNLNLGMNPVNGGNYAFQITALVNGQSCLINSVVFQGLYNTYSNAVRCP
;
A
#
# COMPACT_ATOMS: atom_id res chain seq x y z
N MET A 1 -26.84 -28.86 -14.00
CA MET A 1 -25.69 -28.70 -13.07
C MET A 1 -24.79 -27.61 -13.63
N THR A 2 -24.99 -26.35 -13.21
CA THR A 2 -24.32 -25.17 -13.83
C THR A 2 -23.94 -24.12 -12.78
N ALA A 3 -23.43 -24.56 -11.63
CA ALA A 3 -23.03 -23.67 -10.53
C ALA A 3 -21.52 -23.44 -10.43
N ILE A 4 -20.69 -24.12 -11.24
CA ILE A 4 -19.24 -24.13 -11.06
C ILE A 4 -18.52 -23.01 -11.86
N ASN A 5 -19.12 -22.50 -12.95
CA ASN A 5 -18.44 -21.52 -13.82
C ASN A 5 -18.58 -20.05 -13.38
N ILE A 6 -19.60 -19.68 -12.61
CA ILE A 6 -19.82 -18.27 -12.21
C ILE A 6 -18.84 -17.89 -11.10
N THR A 7 -18.58 -18.80 -10.16
CA THR A 7 -17.70 -18.55 -9.01
C THR A 7 -16.24 -18.42 -9.44
N VAL A 8 -15.76 -19.29 -10.32
CA VAL A 8 -14.38 -19.23 -10.83
C VAL A 8 -14.17 -18.00 -11.74
N ALA A 9 -15.14 -17.68 -12.60
CA ALA A 9 -15.06 -16.47 -13.44
C ALA A 9 -15.10 -15.18 -12.60
N ASN A 10 -15.88 -15.15 -11.51
CA ASN A 10 -15.88 -14.04 -10.57
C ASN A 10 -14.60 -13.96 -9.74
N ILE A 11 -14.00 -15.08 -9.33
CA ILE A 11 -12.71 -15.10 -8.63
C ILE A 11 -11.58 -14.61 -9.55
N LEU A 12 -11.55 -15.06 -10.81
CA LEU A 12 -10.57 -14.61 -11.80
C LEU A 12 -10.75 -13.13 -12.17
N ARG A 13 -12.00 -12.65 -12.36
CA ARG A 13 -12.27 -11.22 -12.54
C ARG A 13 -11.89 -10.39 -11.32
N ARG A 14 -12.12 -10.91 -10.11
CA ARG A 14 -11.76 -10.24 -8.86
C ARG A 14 -10.25 -10.08 -8.71
N GLN A 15 -9.48 -11.13 -9.00
CA GLN A 15 -8.02 -11.04 -9.02
C GLN A 15 -7.51 -10.09 -10.11
N ASN A 16 -8.17 -10.05 -11.28
CA ASN A 16 -7.75 -9.19 -12.39
C ASN A 16 -8.02 -7.69 -12.13
N ALA A 17 -9.13 -7.33 -11.47
CA ALA A 17 -9.41 -5.94 -11.12
C ALA A 17 -8.41 -5.38 -10.10
N CYS A 18 -8.01 -6.18 -9.10
CA CYS A 18 -7.04 -5.75 -8.09
C CYS A 18 -5.59 -5.79 -8.59
N ALA A 19 -5.28 -6.65 -9.58
CA ALA A 19 -3.98 -6.70 -10.23
C ALA A 19 -3.61 -5.39 -10.97
N ALA A 20 -4.60 -4.53 -11.22
CA ALA A 20 -4.36 -3.22 -11.80
C ALA A 20 -3.48 -2.34 -10.89
N ILE A 21 -3.60 -2.42 -9.56
CA ILE A 21 -2.82 -1.56 -8.66
C ILE A 21 -1.53 -2.26 -8.28
N ARG A 22 -0.40 -1.57 -8.47
CA ARG A 22 0.92 -2.06 -8.03
C ARG A 22 1.63 -1.01 -7.21
N ILE A 23 2.15 -1.41 -6.07
CA ILE A 23 3.03 -0.56 -5.27
C ILE A 23 4.41 -0.57 -5.93
N THR A 24 4.87 0.60 -6.36
CA THR A 24 6.15 0.79 -7.05
C THR A 24 7.25 1.25 -6.10
N TRP A 25 6.89 1.76 -4.92
CA TRP A 25 7.85 2.01 -3.84
C TRP A 25 7.19 1.72 -2.48
N PRO A 26 7.86 0.94 -1.59
CA PRO A 26 9.18 0.35 -1.74
C PRO A 26 9.20 -0.79 -2.78
N ALA A 27 10.26 -0.86 -3.58
CA ALA A 27 10.35 -1.77 -4.74
C ALA A 27 11.09 -3.09 -4.44
N SER A 28 11.90 -3.13 -3.37
CA SER A 28 12.75 -4.26 -3.05
C SER A 28 12.59 -4.70 -1.60
N ASN A 29 12.64 -6.01 -1.37
CA ASN A 29 12.67 -6.56 -0.03
C ASN A 29 13.93 -6.11 0.71
N GLY A 30 13.81 -5.87 2.02
CA GLY A 30 14.97 -5.57 2.88
C GLY A 30 15.55 -4.17 2.71
N ILE A 31 14.90 -3.26 1.97
CA ILE A 31 15.24 -1.84 2.03
C ILE A 31 15.11 -1.37 3.48
N GLN A 32 16.09 -0.60 3.94
CA GLN A 32 16.07 0.00 5.26
C GLN A 32 15.43 1.39 5.18
N ILE A 33 14.38 1.59 5.98
CA ILE A 33 13.73 2.90 6.14
C ILE A 33 13.77 3.32 7.60
N THR A 34 13.97 4.61 7.84
CA THR A 34 14.25 5.13 9.19
C THR A 34 13.03 5.83 9.76
N ASN A 35 12.64 5.47 10.98
CA ASN A 35 11.56 6.15 11.71
C ASN A 35 11.77 7.67 11.75
N GLY A 36 10.69 8.45 11.66
CA GLY A 36 10.71 9.91 11.71
C GLY A 36 11.15 10.61 10.44
N GLN A 37 11.64 9.89 9.42
CA GLN A 37 11.94 10.45 8.10
C GLN A 37 10.68 10.58 7.24
N CYS A 38 10.78 11.40 6.20
CA CYS A 38 9.70 11.62 5.24
C CYS A 38 9.71 10.58 4.14
N TYR A 39 8.57 9.94 3.96
CA TYR A 39 8.35 8.96 2.90
C TYR A 39 7.03 9.22 2.19
N GLN A 40 6.93 8.68 0.99
CA GLN A 40 5.71 8.59 0.22
C GLN A 40 5.60 7.16 -0.30
N VAL A 41 4.39 6.63 -0.38
CA VAL A 41 4.15 5.33 -1.03
C VAL A 41 3.72 5.63 -2.45
N SER A 42 4.53 5.15 -3.41
CA SER A 42 4.23 5.29 -4.83
C SER A 42 3.57 4.03 -5.35
N PHE A 43 2.55 4.20 -6.19
CA PHE A 43 1.85 3.12 -6.82
C PHE A 43 1.39 3.53 -8.22
N ASP A 44 1.33 2.55 -9.11
CA ASP A 44 0.80 2.71 -10.45
C ASP A 44 -0.42 1.84 -10.67
N VAL A 45 -1.10 2.11 -11.78
CA VAL A 45 -2.23 1.33 -12.24
C VAL A 45 -1.86 0.67 -13.55
N ALA A 46 -1.18 -0.47 -13.50
CA ALA A 46 -0.74 -1.16 -14.69
C ALA A 46 -1.86 -1.93 -15.37
N GLY A 47 -2.17 -1.53 -16.60
CA GLY A 47 -3.09 -2.26 -17.47
C GLY A 47 -4.56 -2.11 -17.10
N ALA A 48 -4.93 -1.16 -16.24
CA ALA A 48 -6.34 -0.80 -16.10
C ALA A 48 -6.88 -0.26 -17.43
N ALA A 49 -8.10 -0.69 -17.78
CA ALA A 49 -8.80 -0.11 -18.91
C ALA A 49 -9.05 1.40 -18.65
N PRO A 50 -9.04 2.28 -19.68
CA PRO A 50 -9.17 3.72 -19.52
C PRO A 50 -10.42 4.21 -18.76
N ASN A 51 -11.46 3.37 -18.66
CA ASN A 51 -12.71 3.66 -17.96
C ASN A 51 -12.78 3.03 -16.55
N THR A 52 -11.68 2.47 -16.05
CA THR A 52 -11.63 1.86 -14.72
C THR A 52 -11.68 2.95 -13.67
N THR A 53 -12.69 2.89 -12.79
CA THR A 53 -12.77 3.81 -11.66
C THR A 53 -12.04 3.20 -10.48
N ILE A 54 -11.03 3.90 -9.96
CA ILE A 54 -10.22 3.45 -8.83
C ILE A 54 -10.24 4.49 -7.73
N TYR A 55 -10.58 4.04 -6.53
CA TYR A 55 -10.48 4.81 -5.30
C TYR A 55 -9.53 4.08 -4.36
N VAL A 56 -8.40 4.70 -4.00
CA VAL A 56 -7.60 4.19 -2.88
C VAL A 56 -8.18 4.83 -1.63
N THR A 57 -8.71 4.03 -0.71
CA THR A 57 -9.29 4.55 0.52
C THR A 57 -8.19 4.94 1.49
N ASN A 58 -7.19 4.07 1.63
CA ASN A 58 -6.09 4.28 2.55
C ASN A 58 -4.88 3.43 2.17
N VAL A 59 -3.73 3.91 2.63
CA VAL A 59 -2.45 3.23 2.64
C VAL A 59 -2.04 3.09 4.10
N ASP A 60 -2.03 1.87 4.60
CA ASP A 60 -1.61 1.56 5.96
C ASP A 60 -0.17 1.07 5.99
N LEU A 61 0.55 1.40 7.06
CA LEU A 61 1.76 0.71 7.47
C LEU A 61 1.34 -0.42 8.41
N ILE A 62 1.73 -1.65 8.09
CA ILE A 62 1.54 -2.82 8.94
C ILE A 62 2.87 -3.39 9.41
N ASP A 63 2.90 -3.92 10.63
CA ASP A 63 4.06 -4.63 11.17
C ASP A 63 4.14 -6.08 10.64
N GLY A 64 5.22 -6.79 10.97
CA GLY A 64 5.44 -8.18 10.57
C GLY A 64 4.42 -9.18 11.15
N SER A 65 3.58 -8.76 12.10
CA SER A 65 2.45 -9.55 12.62
C SER A 65 1.12 -9.16 11.94
N GLY A 66 1.12 -8.18 11.04
CA GLY A 66 -0.05 -7.67 10.33
C GLY A 66 -0.85 -6.63 11.12
N ASN A 67 -0.33 -6.08 12.22
CA ASN A 67 -1.02 -5.03 12.98
C ASN A 67 -0.84 -3.68 12.31
N PHE A 68 -1.89 -2.85 12.32
CA PHE A 68 -1.84 -1.47 11.83
C PHE A 68 -0.98 -0.58 12.75
N VAL A 69 -0.08 0.17 12.14
CA VAL A 69 0.87 1.05 12.83
C VAL A 69 0.58 2.51 12.50
N GLN A 70 0.29 2.80 11.24
CA GLN A 70 0.00 4.15 10.74
C GLN A 70 -0.92 4.06 9.53
N THR A 71 -1.82 5.01 9.37
CA THR A 71 -2.74 5.09 8.22
C THR A 71 -2.56 6.42 7.50
N GLN A 72 -2.54 6.38 6.17
CA GLN A 72 -2.63 7.54 5.30
C GLN A 72 -3.89 7.44 4.47
N TRP A 73 -4.83 8.36 4.67
CA TRP A 73 -6.05 8.41 3.89
C TRP A 73 -5.76 8.96 2.50
N PHE A 74 -6.40 8.36 1.50
CA PHE A 74 -6.23 8.76 0.11
C PHE A 74 -7.60 8.88 -0.57
N GLY A 75 -7.58 9.26 -1.85
CA GLY A 75 -8.79 9.54 -2.61
C GLY A 75 -8.87 8.81 -3.94
N LYS A 76 -9.72 9.37 -4.81
CA LYS A 76 -9.83 8.92 -6.20
C LYS A 76 -8.49 9.08 -6.91
N ILE A 77 -8.11 8.09 -7.70
CA ILE A 77 -6.90 8.16 -8.53
C ILE A 77 -7.26 8.10 -10.01
N ASP A 78 -6.43 8.73 -10.82
CA ASP A 78 -6.51 8.61 -12.27
C ASP A 78 -5.92 7.24 -12.68
N PRO A 79 -6.69 6.35 -13.33
CA PRO A 79 -6.20 5.04 -13.76
C PRO A 79 -5.10 5.11 -14.83
N THR A 80 -4.81 6.28 -15.39
CA THR A 80 -3.80 6.48 -16.43
C THR A 80 -2.50 7.11 -15.91
N ALA A 81 -2.44 7.48 -14.63
CA ALA A 81 -1.30 8.18 -14.05
C ALA A 81 -0.65 7.39 -12.91
N GLN A 82 0.66 7.58 -12.75
CA GLN A 82 1.33 7.19 -11.52
C GLN A 82 0.81 8.08 -10.38
N SER A 83 0.54 7.47 -9.24
CA SER A 83 0.03 8.16 -8.05
C SER A 83 0.98 7.93 -6.88
N SER A 84 0.94 8.81 -5.89
CA SER A 84 1.69 8.66 -4.66
C SER A 84 0.92 9.30 -3.52
N THR A 85 1.08 8.75 -2.31
CA THR A 85 0.60 9.43 -1.10
C THR A 85 1.26 10.81 -0.98
N PRO A 86 0.68 11.77 -0.23
CA PRO A 86 1.46 12.91 0.23
C PRO A 86 2.68 12.40 1.02
N TYR A 87 3.70 13.24 1.16
CA TYR A 87 4.78 12.92 2.08
C TYR A 87 4.24 12.86 3.51
N PHE A 88 4.68 11.84 4.24
CA PHE A 88 4.34 11.69 5.65
C PHE A 88 5.55 11.26 6.45
N ASN A 89 5.55 11.66 7.72
CA ASN A 89 6.50 11.15 8.69
C ASN A 89 6.19 9.69 8.95
N LEU A 90 7.13 8.81 8.64
CA LEU A 90 7.00 7.40 8.98
C LEU A 90 7.08 7.24 10.50
N ASN A 91 6.06 6.63 11.06
CA ASN A 91 5.97 6.28 12.46
C ASN A 91 5.86 4.75 12.57
N LEU A 92 6.92 4.11 13.05
CA LEU A 92 7.00 2.66 13.24
C LEU A 92 6.31 2.17 14.53
N GLY A 93 5.64 3.07 15.27
CA GLY A 93 4.92 2.76 16.50
C GLY A 93 5.76 2.86 17.78
N MET A 94 5.11 2.71 18.94
CA MET A 94 5.68 2.96 20.27
C MET A 94 6.50 1.80 20.87
N ASN A 95 6.69 0.67 20.18
CA ASN A 95 7.41 -0.48 20.72
C ASN A 95 8.62 -0.85 19.83
N PRO A 96 9.71 -0.04 19.84
CA PRO A 96 10.59 0.11 18.68
C PRO A 96 11.99 -0.48 18.89
N VAL A 97 12.17 -1.40 19.84
CA VAL A 97 13.50 -1.61 20.45
C VAL A 97 14.56 -2.16 19.48
N ASN A 98 14.22 -2.76 18.33
CA ASN A 98 15.22 -3.29 17.39
C ASN A 98 14.93 -3.06 15.89
N GLY A 99 14.01 -2.16 15.54
CA GLY A 99 13.46 -2.18 14.19
C GLY A 99 12.72 -3.49 13.90
N GLY A 100 12.23 -3.66 12.68
CA GLY A 100 11.38 -4.81 12.35
C GLY A 100 11.01 -4.89 10.88
N ASN A 101 10.27 -5.94 10.53
CA ASN A 101 9.69 -6.09 9.20
C ASN A 101 8.36 -5.34 9.15
N TYR A 102 8.17 -4.59 8.07
CA TYR A 102 6.96 -3.84 7.82
C TYR A 102 6.58 -3.94 6.35
N ALA A 103 5.31 -3.68 6.05
CA ALA A 103 4.81 -3.53 4.68
C ALA A 103 3.80 -2.39 4.62
N PHE A 104 3.62 -1.82 3.44
CA PHE A 104 2.47 -0.97 3.17
C PHE A 104 1.33 -1.81 2.64
N GLN A 105 0.12 -1.55 3.12
CA GLN A 105 -1.11 -2.18 2.68
C GLN A 105 -2.05 -1.12 2.10
N ILE A 106 -2.37 -1.25 0.82
CA ILE A 106 -3.33 -0.40 0.14
C ILE A 106 -4.70 -1.07 0.19
N THR A 107 -5.69 -0.35 0.73
CA THR A 107 -7.10 -0.68 0.54
C THR A 107 -7.66 0.18 -0.58
N ALA A 108 -8.29 -0.45 -1.57
CA ALA A 108 -8.83 0.24 -2.73
C ALA A 108 -10.17 -0.34 -3.17
N LEU A 109 -10.96 0.49 -3.86
CA LEU A 109 -12.17 0.12 -4.59
C LEU A 109 -11.91 0.28 -6.08
N VAL A 110 -11.86 -0.83 -6.81
CA VAL A 110 -11.71 -0.86 -8.27
C VAL A 110 -13.05 -1.26 -8.89
N ASN A 111 -13.71 -0.35 -9.60
CA ASN A 111 -15.06 -0.53 -10.15
C ASN A 111 -16.07 -1.05 -9.10
N GLY A 112 -15.97 -0.56 -7.86
CA GLY A 112 -16.82 -0.98 -6.73
C GLY A 112 -16.39 -2.28 -6.04
N GLN A 113 -15.30 -2.92 -6.48
CA GLN A 113 -14.75 -4.10 -5.84
C GLN A 113 -13.63 -3.73 -4.87
N SER A 114 -13.73 -4.24 -3.63
CA SER A 114 -12.66 -4.08 -2.64
C SER A 114 -11.42 -4.90 -2.99
N CYS A 115 -10.27 -4.26 -2.87
CA CYS A 115 -8.94 -4.77 -3.16
C CYS A 115 -8.02 -4.44 -1.99
N LEU A 116 -7.20 -5.43 -1.61
CA LEU A 116 -6.15 -5.28 -0.61
C LEU A 116 -4.83 -5.65 -1.27
N ILE A 117 -3.91 -4.69 -1.38
CA ILE A 117 -2.60 -4.87 -2.04
C ILE A 117 -1.50 -4.60 -1.02
N ASN A 118 -0.61 -5.56 -0.81
CA ASN A 118 0.54 -5.39 0.06
C ASN A 118 1.79 -5.06 -0.76
N SER A 119 2.68 -4.25 -0.20
CA SER A 119 4.01 -4.03 -0.73
C SER A 119 4.90 -5.23 -0.45
N VAL A 120 6.11 -5.17 -1.00
CA VAL A 120 7.26 -5.94 -0.48
C VAL A 120 7.50 -5.61 1.00
N VAL A 121 8.12 -6.55 1.71
CA VAL A 121 8.49 -6.37 3.12
C VAL A 121 9.81 -5.60 3.18
N PHE A 122 9.83 -4.53 3.96
CA PHE A 122 11.01 -3.71 4.19
C PHE A 122 11.39 -3.71 5.67
N GLN A 123 12.65 -3.36 5.94
CA GLN A 123 13.16 -3.26 7.29
C GLN A 123 12.97 -1.83 7.80
N GLY A 124 12.13 -1.66 8.81
CA GLY A 124 12.04 -0.42 9.55
C GLY A 124 13.18 -0.36 10.58
N LEU A 125 13.99 0.68 10.51
CA LEU A 125 15.03 0.99 11.49
C LEU A 125 14.55 2.09 12.42
N TYR A 126 14.81 1.90 13.70
CA TYR A 126 14.63 2.95 14.69
C TYR A 126 15.95 3.68 14.89
N ASN A 127 15.96 4.98 14.67
CA ASN A 127 17.09 5.84 15.03
C ASN A 127 16.65 6.77 16.16
N THR A 128 17.15 6.53 17.37
CA THR A 128 16.90 7.36 18.56
C THR A 128 17.40 8.80 18.40
N TYR A 129 18.29 9.06 17.43
CA TYR A 129 18.87 10.36 17.15
C TYR A 129 18.23 11.07 15.95
N SER A 130 17.32 10.43 15.21
CA SER A 130 16.63 11.12 14.12
C SER A 130 15.44 11.88 14.69
N ASN A 131 15.60 13.21 14.83
CA ASN A 131 14.48 14.09 15.06
C ASN A 131 13.45 13.91 13.94
N ALA A 132 12.16 13.93 14.28
CA ALA A 132 11.10 13.88 13.28
C ALA A 132 11.25 15.08 12.33
N VAL A 133 11.53 14.81 11.04
CA VAL A 133 11.70 15.84 10.02
C VAL A 133 10.34 16.28 9.56
N ARG A 134 9.93 17.54 9.68
CA ARG A 134 8.61 17.95 9.18
C ARG A 134 8.54 17.76 7.66
N CYS A 135 7.63 16.91 7.22
CA CYS A 135 7.43 16.67 5.79
C CYS A 135 6.76 17.86 5.09
N PRO A 136 7.10 18.11 3.81
CA PRO A 136 6.54 19.20 3.02
C PRO A 136 5.04 19.05 2.77
#